data_AF-A0A1H8NN02-F1
#
_entry.id   AF-A0A1H8NN02-F1
#
_cell.length_a   1.000
_cell.length_b   1.000
_cell.length_c   1.000
_cell.angle_alpha   90.00
_cell.angle_beta   90.00
_cell.angle_gamma   90.00
#
_symmetry.space_group_name_H-M   'P 1'
#
loop_
_entity.id
_entity.type
_entity.pdbx_description
1 polymer ?
#
loop_
_entity_poly.entity_id
_entity_poly.type
_entity_poly.pdbx_seq_one_letter_code
_entity_poly.pdbx_strand_id
1 'polypeptide(L)'
;MKYPAPTWGGLIRAEAPGWFLDRMAHYTDRQRSFLVYEHGTAVFDNGSSEPDIAKCNAALLDVVTHMPDFSVRPMRDGNFIVEFRGPVYGLVEGTFFKQNRQQLSLDAKKHGLFPTEKLLYPSEESVKAGEHVIGLYARANLYLDVESPVVVGRFTPPV
;
A
#
# COMPACT_ATOMS: atom_id res chain seq x y z
N MET A 1 8.26 -13.84 -11.22
CA MET A 1 6.88 -13.52 -10.80
C MET A 1 5.89 -14.25 -11.70
N LYS A 2 4.82 -14.82 -11.13
CA LYS A 2 3.78 -15.55 -11.88
C LYS A 2 2.79 -14.60 -12.59
N TYR A 3 2.73 -13.34 -12.15
CA TYR A 3 1.87 -12.29 -12.70
C TYR A 3 2.74 -11.11 -13.15
N PRO A 4 2.46 -10.50 -14.32
CA PRO A 4 3.23 -9.35 -14.79
C PRO A 4 3.03 -8.17 -13.83
N ALA A 5 4.11 -7.48 -13.47
CA ALA A 5 4.01 -6.25 -12.69
C ALA A 5 3.28 -5.15 -13.51
N PRO A 6 2.47 -4.30 -12.86
CA PRO A 6 1.92 -3.09 -13.48
C PRO A 6 3.04 -2.17 -13.97
N THR A 7 2.84 -1.40 -15.04
CA THR A 7 3.92 -0.61 -15.69
C THR A 7 4.15 0.79 -15.07
N TRP A 8 4.02 0.93 -13.76
CA TRP A 8 4.03 2.24 -13.06
C TRP A 8 5.42 2.80 -12.72
N GLY A 9 6.49 2.18 -13.21
CA GLY A 9 7.84 2.68 -13.01
C GLY A 9 7.99 4.10 -13.53
N GLY A 10 8.35 5.05 -12.66
CA GLY A 10 8.61 6.46 -13.02
C GLY A 10 7.40 7.40 -13.02
N LEU A 11 6.23 6.98 -12.54
CA LEU A 11 5.07 7.86 -12.35
C LEU A 11 5.14 8.67 -11.05
N ILE A 12 4.30 9.71 -10.96
CA ILE A 12 4.22 10.60 -9.79
C ILE A 12 3.93 9.82 -8.51
N ARG A 13 4.62 10.18 -7.42
CA ARG A 13 4.51 9.53 -6.12
C ARG A 13 4.57 10.55 -5.02
N ALA A 14 3.89 10.27 -3.93
CA ALA A 14 4.23 10.88 -2.66
C ALA A 14 5.59 10.32 -2.23
N GLU A 15 6.51 11.20 -1.85
CA GLU A 15 7.65 10.77 -1.03
C GLU A 15 7.06 10.16 0.25
N ALA A 16 7.54 8.98 0.70
CA ALA A 16 7.10 8.40 1.96
C ALA A 16 7.87 9.09 3.10
N PRO A 17 7.30 10.10 3.79
CA PRO A 17 8.06 10.88 4.74
C PRO A 17 8.03 10.17 6.09
N GLY A 18 8.86 10.60 7.05
CA GLY A 18 8.91 10.01 8.39
C GLY A 18 7.56 9.90 9.11
N TRP A 19 6.53 10.67 8.71
CA TRP A 19 5.18 10.59 9.27
C TRP A 19 4.50 9.24 9.03
N PHE A 20 4.94 8.46 8.03
CA PHE A 20 4.30 7.19 7.67
C PHE A 20 4.31 6.19 8.83
N LEU A 21 5.46 6.10 9.50
CA LEU A 21 5.65 5.26 10.69
C LEU A 21 4.65 5.66 11.80
N ASP A 22 4.57 6.96 12.09
CA ASP A 22 3.70 7.50 13.13
C ASP A 22 2.21 7.26 12.82
N ARG A 23 1.80 7.42 11.55
CA ARG A 23 0.40 7.18 11.15
C ARG A 23 0.04 5.71 11.20
N MET A 24 0.90 4.83 10.69
CA MET A 24 0.66 3.39 10.77
C MET A 24 0.58 2.91 12.23
N ALA A 25 1.43 3.45 13.11
CA ALA A 25 1.36 3.17 14.53
C ALA A 25 0.06 3.71 15.14
N HIS A 26 -0.34 4.93 14.79
CA HIS A 26 -1.60 5.52 15.27
C HIS A 26 -2.83 4.71 14.84
N TYR A 27 -2.90 4.26 13.59
CA TYR A 27 -4.05 3.50 13.07
C TYR A 27 -4.15 2.08 13.60
N THR A 28 -3.11 1.59 14.26
CA THR A 28 -3.07 0.28 14.91
C THR A 28 -3.02 0.38 16.43
N ASP A 29 -3.41 1.54 16.97
CA ASP A 29 -3.42 1.85 18.40
C ASP A 29 -2.06 1.58 19.07
N ARG A 30 -0.97 1.59 18.28
CA ARG A 30 0.41 1.31 18.70
C ARG A 30 0.59 -0.07 19.32
N GLN A 31 -0.27 -1.04 18.99
CA GLN A 31 -0.30 -2.36 19.63
C GLN A 31 0.47 -3.45 18.87
N ARG A 32 0.90 -3.18 17.63
CA ARG A 32 1.51 -4.19 16.76
C ARG A 32 2.84 -3.69 16.22
N SER A 33 3.81 -4.58 16.13
CA SER A 33 5.10 -4.33 15.50
C SER A 33 4.99 -4.45 13.98
N PHE A 34 5.71 -3.58 13.26
CA PHE A 34 5.71 -3.57 11.79
C PHE A 34 6.95 -2.89 11.22
N LEU A 35 7.22 -3.19 9.95
CA LEU A 35 8.19 -2.49 9.11
C LEU A 35 7.47 -1.57 8.13
N VAL A 36 8.11 -0.46 7.78
CA VAL A 36 7.71 0.46 6.71
C VAL A 36 8.77 0.46 5.62
N TYR A 37 8.31 0.36 4.38
CA TYR A 37 9.11 0.33 3.17
C TYR A 37 9.06 1.67 2.42
N GLU A 38 10.09 1.94 1.64
CA GLU A 38 10.36 3.23 0.99
C GLU A 38 9.19 3.76 0.14
N HIS A 39 8.39 2.90 -0.49
CA HIS A 39 7.29 3.34 -1.33
C HIS A 39 5.93 3.38 -0.63
N GLY A 40 5.90 3.22 0.69
CA GLY A 40 4.68 3.35 1.48
C GLY A 40 3.90 2.05 1.65
N THR A 41 4.62 0.93 1.71
CA THR A 41 4.08 -0.33 2.22
C THR A 41 4.48 -0.53 3.68
N ALA A 42 3.58 -1.09 4.47
CA ALA A 42 3.82 -1.52 5.83
C ALA A 42 3.48 -3.01 5.99
N VAL A 43 4.32 -3.74 6.72
CA VAL A 43 4.13 -5.18 6.97
C VAL A 43 4.20 -5.46 8.46
N PHE A 44 3.10 -6.00 9.00
CA PHE A 44 2.98 -6.33 10.42
C PHE A 44 3.57 -7.69 10.75
N ASP A 45 4.21 -7.81 11.91
CA ASP A 45 4.70 -9.06 12.45
C ASP A 45 4.14 -9.33 13.85
N ASN A 46 2.91 -9.85 13.89
CA ASN A 46 2.22 -10.10 15.16
C ASN A 46 2.83 -11.24 16.02
N GLY A 47 3.88 -11.91 15.52
CA GLY A 47 4.51 -13.03 16.22
C GLY A 47 5.75 -12.68 17.04
N SER A 48 6.21 -11.42 16.98
CA SER A 48 7.47 -10.98 17.57
C SER A 48 7.37 -9.56 18.12
N SER A 49 8.11 -9.29 19.21
CA SER A 49 8.30 -7.93 19.74
C SER A 49 9.04 -7.04 18.74
N GLU A 50 9.92 -7.61 17.94
CA GLU A 50 10.65 -6.93 16.88
C GLU A 50 10.34 -7.56 15.52
N PRO A 51 9.90 -6.80 14.52
CA PRO A 51 9.47 -7.38 13.25
C PRO A 51 10.65 -7.91 12.45
N ASP A 52 10.58 -9.17 12.04
CA ASP A 52 11.62 -9.86 11.28
C ASP A 52 11.60 -9.44 9.80
N ILE A 53 12.72 -8.91 9.31
CA ILE A 53 12.82 -8.39 7.93
C ILE A 53 12.62 -9.50 6.89
N ALA A 54 13.18 -10.69 7.09
CA ALA A 54 13.07 -11.77 6.12
C ALA A 54 11.63 -12.27 6.00
N LYS A 55 10.93 -12.39 7.13
CA LYS A 55 9.50 -12.74 7.20
C LYS A 55 8.63 -11.66 6.55
N CYS A 56 8.88 -10.38 6.82
CA CYS A 56 8.15 -9.28 6.20
C CYS A 56 8.36 -9.22 4.69
N ASN A 57 9.60 -9.39 4.21
CA ASN A 57 9.91 -9.45 2.77
C ASN A 57 9.21 -10.64 2.09
N ALA A 58 9.18 -11.80 2.76
CA ALA A 58 8.45 -12.97 2.25
C ALA A 58 6.94 -12.70 2.15
N ALA A 59 6.35 -11.95 3.09
CA ALA A 59 4.93 -11.56 3.02
C ALA A 59 4.64 -10.61 1.85
N LEU A 60 5.51 -9.63 1.57
CA LEU A 60 5.37 -8.77 0.38
C LEU A 60 5.37 -9.61 -0.91
N LEU A 61 6.33 -10.52 -1.03
CA LEU A 61 6.46 -11.40 -2.18
C LEU A 61 5.26 -12.34 -2.34
N ASP A 62 4.73 -12.89 -1.24
CA ASP A 62 3.53 -13.73 -1.26
C ASP A 62 2.33 -13.00 -1.86
N VAL A 63 2.14 -11.73 -1.49
CA VAL A 63 1.04 -10.91 -2.02
C VAL A 63 1.14 -10.75 -3.54
N VAL A 64 2.29 -10.29 -4.06
CA VAL A 64 2.42 -10.02 -5.50
C VAL A 64 2.49 -11.28 -6.36
N THR A 65 2.80 -12.43 -5.76
CA THR A 65 2.80 -13.72 -6.45
C THR A 65 1.43 -14.39 -6.51
N HIS A 66 0.41 -13.84 -5.84
CA HIS A 66 -0.95 -14.37 -5.78
C HIS A 66 -2.03 -13.39 -6.32
N MET A 67 -1.69 -12.54 -7.29
CA MET A 67 -2.58 -11.51 -7.86
C MET A 67 -3.14 -10.57 -6.76
N PRO A 68 -2.42 -9.48 -6.43
CA PRO A 68 -2.79 -8.59 -5.34
C PRO A 68 -4.16 -7.96 -5.54
N ASP A 69 -5.12 -8.43 -4.75
CA ASP A 69 -6.40 -7.78 -4.49
C ASP A 69 -6.27 -6.84 -3.29
N PHE A 70 -7.19 -5.87 -3.18
CA PHE A 70 -7.10 -4.84 -2.15
C PHE A 70 -8.47 -4.36 -1.66
N SER A 71 -8.50 -3.87 -0.43
CA SER A 71 -9.60 -3.08 0.11
C SER A 71 -9.10 -1.70 0.53
N VAL A 72 -9.84 -0.64 0.20
CA VAL A 72 -9.49 0.72 0.59
C VAL A 72 -10.35 1.16 1.76
N ARG A 73 -9.70 1.64 2.82
CA ARG A 73 -10.33 2.16 4.02
C ARG A 73 -9.96 3.63 4.20
N PRO A 74 -10.92 4.56 4.05
CA PRO A 74 -10.67 5.97 4.36
C PRO A 74 -10.50 6.17 5.87
N MET A 75 -9.54 7.01 6.24
CA MET A 75 -9.23 7.36 7.63
C MET A 75 -9.83 8.72 7.99
N ARG A 76 -10.01 8.97 9.30
CA ARG A 76 -10.65 10.20 9.80
C ARG A 76 -9.88 11.48 9.46
N ASP A 77 -8.57 11.40 9.31
CA ASP A 77 -7.70 12.51 8.92
C ASP A 77 -7.63 12.71 7.40
N GLY A 78 -8.38 11.93 6.63
CA GLY A 78 -8.47 12.01 5.18
C GLY A 78 -7.43 11.20 4.41
N ASN A 79 -6.52 10.50 5.11
CA ASN A 79 -5.64 9.51 4.50
C ASN A 79 -6.39 8.22 4.16
N PHE A 80 -5.73 7.31 3.46
CA PHE A 80 -6.31 6.02 3.10
C PHE A 80 -5.37 4.87 3.48
N ILE A 81 -5.93 3.83 4.08
CA ILE A 81 -5.28 2.54 4.24
C ILE A 81 -5.74 1.63 3.12
N VAL A 82 -4.80 0.94 2.49
CA VAL A 82 -5.08 -0.07 1.49
C VAL A 82 -4.65 -1.42 2.07
N GLU A 83 -5.60 -2.29 2.31
CA GLU A 83 -5.37 -3.60 2.90
C GLU A 83 -5.14 -4.60 1.77
N PHE A 84 -4.02 -5.30 1.78
CA PHE A 84 -3.74 -6.43 0.90
C PHE A 84 -3.91 -7.75 1.66
N ARG A 85 -3.71 -8.86 0.97
CA ARG A 85 -3.70 -10.19 1.60
C ARG A 85 -2.65 -10.25 2.74
N GLY A 86 -3.04 -10.89 3.83
CA GLY A 86 -2.12 -11.15 4.95
C GLY A 86 -1.81 -9.89 5.76
N PRO A 87 -0.57 -9.72 6.26
CA PRO A 87 -0.22 -8.59 7.14
C PRO A 87 0.28 -7.35 6.38
N VAL A 88 -0.06 -7.21 5.09
CA VAL A 88 0.51 -6.19 4.19
C VAL A 88 -0.50 -5.06 3.95
N TYR A 89 -0.04 -3.83 4.13
CA TYR A 89 -0.87 -2.63 4.02
C TYR A 89 -0.13 -1.55 3.23
N GLY A 90 -0.84 -0.85 2.36
CA GLY A 90 -0.39 0.43 1.80
C GLY A 90 -1.01 1.59 2.56
N LEU A 91 -0.32 2.72 2.60
CA LEU A 91 -0.91 3.97 3.09
C LEU A 91 -0.73 5.06 2.03
N VAL A 92 -1.82 5.75 1.72
CA VAL A 92 -1.89 6.78 0.69
C VAL A 92 -2.29 8.10 1.34
N GLU A 93 -1.46 9.13 1.13
CA GLU A 93 -1.71 10.46 1.66
C GLU A 93 -2.91 11.11 0.97
N GLY A 94 -3.86 11.58 1.78
CA GLY A 94 -5.12 12.12 1.27
C GLY A 94 -4.97 13.41 0.47
N THR A 95 -4.08 14.30 0.93
CA THR A 95 -3.75 15.58 0.27
C THR A 95 -3.10 15.35 -1.09
N PHE A 96 -2.08 14.48 -1.14
CA PHE A 96 -1.42 14.09 -2.39
C PHE A 96 -2.42 13.52 -3.39
N PHE A 97 -3.28 12.58 -2.96
CA PHE A 97 -4.29 11.99 -3.83
C PHE A 97 -5.25 13.05 -4.37
N LYS A 98 -5.76 13.94 -3.52
CA LYS A 98 -6.68 15.01 -3.92
C LYS A 98 -6.06 15.96 -4.94
N GLN A 99 -4.81 16.39 -4.72
CA GLN A 99 -4.09 17.30 -5.61
C GLN A 99 -3.79 16.67 -6.97
N ASN A 100 -3.52 15.36 -7.01
CA ASN A 100 -3.08 14.66 -8.21
C ASN A 100 -4.15 13.73 -8.81
N ARG A 101 -5.40 13.84 -8.35
CA ARG A 101 -6.47 12.86 -8.62
C ARG A 101 -6.66 12.57 -10.10
N GLN A 102 -6.65 13.61 -10.93
CA GLN A 102 -6.87 13.47 -12.37
C GLN A 102 -5.74 12.67 -13.03
N GLN A 103 -4.48 12.99 -12.71
CA GLN A 103 -3.30 12.31 -13.25
C GLN A 103 -3.27 10.85 -12.78
N LEU A 104 -3.44 10.61 -11.47
CA LEU A 104 -3.49 9.26 -10.90
C LEU A 104 -4.61 8.41 -11.52
N SER A 105 -5.76 9.02 -11.85
CA SER A 105 -6.86 8.31 -12.52
C SER A 105 -6.53 7.90 -13.96
N LEU A 106 -5.78 8.72 -14.69
CA LEU A 106 -5.31 8.40 -16.04
C LEU A 106 -4.27 7.28 -15.98
N ASP A 107 -3.33 7.40 -15.06
CA ASP A 107 -2.28 6.41 -14.84
C ASP A 107 -2.84 5.06 -14.39
N ALA A 108 -3.83 5.07 -13.49
CA ALA A 108 -4.54 3.87 -13.08
C ALA A 108 -5.20 3.13 -14.24
N LYS A 109 -5.78 3.84 -15.21
CA LYS A 109 -6.41 3.22 -16.38
C LYS A 109 -5.38 2.67 -17.37
N LYS A 110 -4.25 3.35 -17.53
CA LYS A 110 -3.25 3.04 -18.55
C LYS A 110 -2.21 2.01 -18.07
N HIS A 111 -1.85 2.08 -16.79
CA HIS A 111 -0.74 1.35 -16.20
C HIS A 111 -1.17 0.47 -15.01
N GLY A 112 -2.30 0.80 -14.35
CA GLY A 112 -2.85 0.16 -13.12
C GLY A 112 -3.14 -1.31 -13.22
N LEU A 113 -3.72 -1.68 -14.34
CA LEU A 113 -4.37 -2.96 -14.51
C LEU A 113 -3.41 -3.97 -15.12
N PHE A 114 -3.54 -5.23 -14.71
CA PHE A 114 -2.97 -6.30 -15.51
C PHE A 114 -3.67 -6.36 -16.88
N PRO A 115 -3.02 -6.86 -17.94
CA PRO A 115 -3.55 -6.80 -19.32
C PRO A 115 -4.97 -7.35 -19.52
N THR A 116 -5.44 -8.24 -18.65
CA THR A 116 -6.78 -8.86 -18.70
C THR A 116 -7.59 -8.64 -17.42
N GLU A 117 -7.10 -7.82 -16.50
CA GLU A 117 -7.76 -7.57 -15.23
C GLU A 117 -9.03 -6.75 -15.42
N LYS A 118 -10.06 -7.13 -14.67
CA LYS A 118 -11.27 -6.33 -14.50
C LYS A 118 -11.43 -6.06 -13.01
N LEU A 119 -11.49 -4.78 -12.65
CA LEU A 119 -11.80 -4.41 -11.28
C LEU A 119 -13.29 -4.62 -11.00
N LEU A 120 -13.55 -5.23 -9.86
CA LEU A 120 -14.88 -5.29 -9.28
C LEU A 120 -14.97 -4.22 -8.20
N TYR A 121 -15.95 -3.33 -8.34
CA TYR A 121 -16.13 -2.23 -7.40
C TYR A 121 -17.18 -2.61 -6.35
N PRO A 122 -16.97 -2.29 -5.07
CA PRO A 122 -17.96 -2.59 -4.03
C PRO A 122 -19.28 -1.83 -4.21
N SER A 123 -19.22 -0.61 -4.75
CA SER A 123 -20.35 0.29 -4.92
C SER A 123 -20.05 1.40 -5.93
N GLU A 124 -21.07 2.12 -6.39
CA GLU A 124 -20.85 3.35 -7.17
C GLU A 124 -20.18 4.45 -6.35
N GLU A 125 -20.49 4.53 -5.06
CA GLU A 125 -19.91 5.47 -4.11
C GLU A 125 -18.39 5.27 -4.01
N SER A 126 -17.92 4.02 -3.93
CA SER A 126 -16.50 3.66 -3.95
C SER A 126 -15.79 4.14 -5.23
N VAL A 127 -16.46 4.01 -6.38
CA VAL A 127 -15.94 4.53 -7.66
C VAL A 127 -15.87 6.05 -7.64
N LYS A 128 -16.93 6.72 -7.19
CA LYS A 128 -17.00 8.19 -7.06
C LYS A 128 -15.99 8.72 -6.04
N ALA A 129 -15.67 7.97 -5.00
CA ALA A 129 -14.64 8.29 -4.02
C ALA A 129 -13.21 8.08 -4.58
N GLY A 130 -13.06 7.29 -5.64
CA GLY A 130 -11.77 7.01 -6.27
C GLY A 130 -10.98 5.89 -5.61
N GLU A 131 -11.64 5.03 -4.81
CA GLU A 131 -11.00 3.93 -4.09
C GLU A 131 -10.21 2.99 -5.01
N HIS A 132 -10.73 2.71 -6.20
CA HIS A 132 -10.02 1.93 -7.20
C HIS A 132 -8.68 2.54 -7.62
N VAL A 133 -8.61 3.87 -7.78
CA VAL A 133 -7.36 4.56 -8.14
C VAL A 133 -6.38 4.50 -6.96
N ILE A 134 -6.88 4.72 -5.74
CA ILE A 134 -6.09 4.66 -4.51
C ILE A 134 -5.47 3.27 -4.33
N GLY A 135 -6.28 2.22 -4.49
CA GLY A 135 -5.84 0.84 -4.35
C GLY A 135 -4.84 0.43 -5.43
N LEU A 136 -5.08 0.81 -6.69
CA LEU A 136 -4.13 0.58 -7.79
C LEU A 136 -2.80 1.31 -7.57
N TYR A 137 -2.83 2.55 -7.07
CA TYR A 137 -1.64 3.31 -6.73
C TYR A 137 -0.84 2.63 -5.60
N ALA A 138 -1.51 2.25 -4.50
CA ALA A 138 -0.84 1.53 -3.42
C ALA A 138 -0.27 0.18 -3.88
N ARG A 139 -0.97 -0.52 -4.78
CA ARG A 139 -0.49 -1.77 -5.36
C ARG A 139 0.76 -1.56 -6.20
N ALA A 140 0.83 -0.48 -6.98
CA ALA A 140 2.03 -0.14 -7.74
C ALA A 140 3.23 0.14 -6.82
N ASN A 141 3.00 0.78 -5.67
CA ASN A 141 4.03 0.98 -4.66
C ASN A 141 4.50 -0.34 -4.03
N LEU A 142 3.56 -1.23 -3.70
CA LEU A 142 3.86 -2.58 -3.22
C LEU A 142 4.77 -3.35 -4.19
N TYR A 143 4.53 -3.28 -5.50
CA TYR A 143 5.39 -3.94 -6.48
C TYR A 143 6.83 -3.44 -6.42
N LEU A 144 7.03 -2.14 -6.21
CA LEU A 144 8.38 -1.58 -6.12
C LEU A 144 9.06 -1.89 -4.80
N ASP A 145 8.30 -1.94 -3.70
CA ASP A 145 8.82 -2.42 -2.42
C ASP A 145 9.18 -3.92 -2.49
N VAL A 146 8.57 -4.71 -3.40
CA VAL A 146 9.02 -6.09 -3.66
C VAL A 146 10.28 -6.13 -4.53
N GLU A 147 10.36 -5.29 -5.56
CA GLU A 147 11.52 -5.22 -6.46
C GLU A 147 12.78 -4.71 -5.73
N SER A 148 12.60 -3.75 -4.82
CA SER A 148 13.66 -3.14 -4.01
C SER A 148 13.17 -2.96 -2.56
N PRO A 149 13.26 -4.01 -1.70
CA PRO A 149 12.72 -3.99 -0.34
C PRO A 149 13.58 -3.17 0.64
N VAL A 150 13.57 -1.85 0.46
CA VAL A 150 14.27 -0.90 1.32
C VAL A 150 13.37 -0.55 2.51
N VAL A 151 13.80 -0.97 3.71
CA VAL A 151 13.12 -0.64 4.98
C VAL A 151 13.57 0.73 5.44
N VAL A 152 12.61 1.65 5.61
CA VAL A 152 12.85 3.04 6.04
C VAL A 152 12.35 3.32 7.45
N GLY A 153 11.57 2.41 8.05
CA GLY A 153 11.07 2.56 9.40
C GLY A 153 10.74 1.23 10.07
N ARG A 154 10.88 1.20 11.40
CA ARG A 154 10.51 0.07 12.25
C ARG A 154 9.74 0.58 13.45
N PHE A 155 8.60 -0.02 13.73
CA PHE A 155 7.82 0.27 14.92
C PHE A 155 7.71 -0.97 15.80
N THR A 156 7.96 -0.78 17.09
CA THR A 156 7.73 -1.76 18.16
C THR A 156 6.86 -1.09 19.22
N PRO A 157 5.77 -1.74 19.67
CA PRO A 157 4.95 -1.23 20.77
C PRO A 157 5.78 -0.96 22.03
N PRO A 158 5.49 0.10 22.79
CA PRO A 158 6.08 0.28 24.11
C PRO A 158 5.63 -0.87 25.04
N VAL A 159 6.56 -1.39 25.83
CA VAL A 159 6.31 -2.40 26.88
C VAL A 159 5.53 -1.80 28.04
#